data_AF-A0A2N5HSP1-F1
#
_entry.id   AF-A0A2N5HSP1-F1
#
_cell.length_a   1.000
_cell.length_b   1.000
_cell.length_c   1.000
_cell.angle_alpha   90.00
_cell.angle_beta   90.00
_cell.angle_gamma   90.00
#
_symmetry.space_group_name_H-M   'P 1'
#
loop_
_entity.id
_entity.type
_entity.pdbx_description
1 polymer ?
#
loop_
_entity_poly.entity_id
_entity_poly.type
_entity_poly.pdbx_seq_one_letter_code
_entity_poly.pdbx_strand_id
1 'polypeptide(L)'
;MNMVDSYVNFHVNVLFYYILWKAVNVFMNQDFTINQEQIPKFKSHEEARTYFKNLYSDRFLLRGTDMTDGKKVTIYHLVKDPEVYQPYMESFSHEVKHEITNMEVFKSYNTIEIDENGNIHFQS
;
A
#
# COMPACT_ATOMS: atom_id res chain seq x y z
N MET A 1 42.14 -23.00 -6.16
CA MET A 1 40.97 -22.11 -6.22
C MET A 1 41.49 -20.73 -6.55
N ASN A 2 41.29 -20.26 -7.79
CA ASN A 2 41.99 -19.10 -8.32
C ASN A 2 41.42 -17.80 -7.74
N MET A 3 42.31 -16.88 -7.35
CA MET A 3 41.97 -15.57 -6.79
C MET A 3 41.02 -14.76 -7.69
N VAL A 4 41.05 -15.02 -9.00
CA VAL A 4 40.21 -14.39 -10.03
C VAL A 4 38.74 -14.79 -9.89
N ASP A 5 38.44 -16.04 -9.53
CA ASP A 5 37.07 -16.56 -9.41
C ASP A 5 36.34 -15.96 -8.21
N SER A 6 37.08 -15.64 -7.13
CA SER A 6 36.52 -15.01 -5.93
C SER A 6 36.15 -13.54 -6.18
N TYR A 7 36.97 -12.81 -6.95
CA TYR A 7 36.74 -11.39 -7.24
C TYR A 7 35.54 -11.16 -8.15
N VAL A 8 35.36 -12.03 -9.16
CA VAL A 8 34.21 -12.01 -10.07
C VAL A 8 32.91 -12.34 -9.32
N ASN A 9 32.92 -13.37 -8.46
CA ASN A 9 31.75 -13.72 -7.64
C ASN A 9 31.35 -12.61 -6.65
N PHE A 10 32.33 -11.90 -6.07
CA PHE A 10 32.07 -10.77 -5.18
C PHE A 10 31.40 -9.60 -5.93
N HIS A 11 31.92 -9.23 -7.11
CA HIS A 11 31.36 -8.12 -7.91
C HIS A 11 29.95 -8.43 -8.43
N VAL A 12 29.69 -9.67 -8.85
CA VAL A 12 28.35 -10.09 -9.31
C VAL A 12 27.33 -10.04 -8.16
N ASN A 13 27.72 -10.43 -6.95
CA ASN A 13 26.85 -10.34 -5.77
C ASN A 13 26.53 -8.89 -5.40
N VAL A 14 27.54 -8.01 -5.34
CA VAL A 14 27.32 -6.58 -5.01
C VAL A 14 26.42 -5.91 -6.05
N LEU A 15 26.63 -6.21 -7.34
CA LEU A 15 25.80 -5.67 -8.41
C LEU A 15 24.36 -6.21 -8.33
N PHE A 16 24.17 -7.49 -8.00
CA PHE A 16 22.85 -8.08 -7.78
C PHE A 16 22.12 -7.42 -6.60
N TYR A 17 22.79 -7.25 -5.46
CA TYR A 17 22.21 -6.56 -4.30
C TYR A 17 21.89 -5.09 -4.61
N TYR A 18 22.76 -4.40 -5.36
CA TYR A 18 22.52 -3.01 -5.76
C TYR A 18 21.34 -2.89 -6.73
N ILE A 19 21.21 -3.80 -7.70
CA ILE A 19 20.07 -3.85 -8.63
C ILE A 19 18.79 -4.21 -7.87
N LEU A 20 18.83 -5.18 -6.95
CA LEU A 20 17.70 -5.56 -6.11
C LEU A 20 17.28 -4.40 -5.21
N TRP A 21 18.23 -3.73 -4.56
CA TRP A 21 17.97 -2.55 -3.74
C TRP A 21 17.44 -1.38 -4.56
N LYS A 22 17.99 -1.12 -5.76
CA LYS A 22 17.46 -0.12 -6.71
C LYS A 22 16.05 -0.47 -7.16
N ALA A 23 15.77 -1.73 -7.49
CA ALA A 23 14.44 -2.18 -7.87
C ALA A 23 13.46 -1.99 -6.71
N VAL A 24 13.81 -2.44 -5.50
CA VAL A 24 13.03 -2.22 -4.27
C VAL A 24 12.79 -0.73 -4.02
N ASN A 25 13.80 0.14 -4.17
CA ASN A 25 13.65 1.59 -4.00
C ASN A 25 12.83 2.26 -5.12
N VAL A 26 12.90 1.75 -6.34
CA VAL A 26 12.05 2.20 -7.45
C VAL A 26 10.60 1.78 -7.21
N PHE A 27 10.35 0.62 -6.60
CA PHE A 27 9.02 0.22 -6.12
C PHE A 27 8.55 1.04 -4.92
N MET A 28 9.45 1.54 -4.05
CA MET A 28 9.10 2.39 -2.91
C MET A 28 8.70 3.82 -3.31
N ASN A 29 9.06 4.30 -4.51
CA ASN A 29 8.72 5.63 -5.02
C ASN A 29 7.68 5.58 -6.14
N GLN A 30 6.63 4.76 -6.00
CA GLN A 30 5.43 4.96 -6.81
C GLN A 30 4.67 6.17 -6.27
N ASP A 31 4.56 7.23 -7.06
CA ASP A 31 3.56 8.26 -6.84
C ASP A 31 2.18 7.61 -6.92
N PHE A 32 1.57 7.32 -5.77
CA PHE A 32 0.22 6.74 -5.64
C PHE A 32 -0.87 7.78 -5.95
N THR A 33 -0.72 8.51 -7.05
CA THR A 33 -1.72 9.45 -7.55
C THR A 33 -2.80 8.64 -8.25
N ILE A 34 -3.90 8.35 -7.54
CA ILE A 34 -5.03 7.64 -8.11
C ILE A 34 -5.75 8.59 -9.08
N ASN A 35 -5.64 8.32 -10.39
CA ASN A 35 -6.43 9.03 -11.38
C ASN A 35 -7.82 8.38 -11.48
N GLN A 36 -8.82 9.05 -10.90
CA GLN A 36 -10.20 8.57 -10.86
C GLN A 36 -10.80 8.32 -12.25
N GLU A 37 -10.36 9.06 -13.27
CA GLU A 37 -10.89 8.94 -14.64
C GLU A 37 -10.44 7.65 -15.34
N GLN A 38 -9.37 7.01 -14.85
CA GLN A 38 -8.82 5.78 -15.42
C GLN A 38 -9.38 4.51 -14.76
N ILE A 39 -10.21 4.67 -13.74
CA ILE A 39 -10.76 3.55 -12.98
C ILE A 39 -11.94 2.96 -13.75
N PRO A 40 -11.91 1.67 -14.09
CA PRO A 40 -13.02 1.03 -14.79
C PRO A 40 -14.25 0.97 -13.88
N LYS A 41 -15.43 0.91 -14.49
CA LYS A 41 -16.66 0.63 -13.75
C LYS A 41 -16.72 -0.86 -13.41
N PHE A 42 -16.78 -1.17 -12.13
CA PHE A 42 -16.92 -2.54 -11.64
C PHE A 42 -18.39 -2.91 -11.50
N LYS A 43 -18.66 -4.22 -11.49
CA LYS A 43 -20.00 -4.78 -11.29
C LYS A 43 -20.20 -5.39 -9.90
N SER A 44 -19.11 -5.54 -9.15
CA SER A 44 -19.13 -6.09 -7.81
C SER A 44 -17.97 -5.59 -6.99
N HIS A 45 -18.14 -5.69 -5.67
CA HIS A 45 -17.08 -5.48 -4.70
C HIS A 45 -15.81 -6.30 -5.02
N GLU A 46 -15.95 -7.59 -5.33
CA GLU A 46 -14.80 -8.49 -5.55
C GLU A 46 -14.00 -8.11 -6.80
N GLU A 47 -14.67 -7.63 -7.84
CA GLU A 47 -14.01 -7.17 -9.07
C GLU A 47 -13.14 -5.93 -8.79
N ALA A 48 -13.71 -4.95 -8.09
CA ALA A 48 -12.99 -3.74 -7.67
C ALA A 48 -11.82 -4.08 -6.73
N ARG A 49 -12.07 -4.94 -5.72
CA ARG A 49 -11.05 -5.41 -4.78
C ARG A 49 -9.90 -6.11 -5.50
N THR A 50 -10.20 -7.00 -6.44
CA THR A 50 -9.20 -7.74 -7.22
C THR A 50 -8.37 -6.78 -8.06
N TYR A 51 -8.99 -5.79 -8.70
CA TYR A 51 -8.28 -4.76 -9.44
C TYR A 51 -7.25 -4.01 -8.58
N PHE A 52 -7.67 -3.49 -7.42
CA PHE A 52 -6.75 -2.79 -6.51
C PHE A 52 -5.68 -3.71 -5.93
N LYS A 53 -6.03 -4.95 -5.56
CA LYS A 53 -5.06 -5.93 -5.05
C LYS A 53 -4.01 -6.29 -6.10
N ASN A 54 -4.39 -6.41 -7.37
CA ASN A 54 -3.43 -6.70 -8.46
C ASN A 54 -2.51 -5.51 -8.75
N LEU A 55 -3.02 -4.29 -8.66
CA LEU A 55 -2.24 -3.07 -8.90
C LEU A 55 -1.25 -2.77 -7.77
N TYR A 56 -1.72 -2.88 -6.53
CA TYR A 56 -1.00 -2.37 -5.37
C TYR A 56 -0.52 -3.45 -4.41
N SER A 57 -0.83 -4.72 -4.69
CA SER A 57 -0.36 -5.88 -3.94
C SER A 57 -0.56 -5.70 -2.43
N ASP A 58 0.50 -5.75 -1.64
CA ASP A 58 0.42 -5.72 -0.17
C ASP A 58 0.24 -4.31 0.41
N ARG A 59 0.23 -3.29 -0.45
CA ARG A 59 -0.06 -1.91 -0.07
C ARG A 59 -1.56 -1.66 0.10
N PHE A 60 -2.41 -2.54 -0.43
CA PHE A 60 -3.86 -2.44 -0.33
C PHE A 60 -4.38 -3.35 0.79
N LEU A 61 -4.76 -2.74 1.91
CA LEU A 61 -5.06 -3.41 3.17
C LEU A 61 -6.52 -3.25 3.57
N LEU A 62 -7.20 -4.36 3.88
CA LEU A 62 -8.54 -4.33 4.45
C LEU A 62 -8.50 -3.75 5.88
N ARG A 63 -9.39 -2.81 6.18
CA ARG A 63 -9.50 -2.18 7.50
C ARG A 63 -10.79 -2.49 8.23
N GLY A 64 -11.87 -2.70 7.49
CA GLY A 64 -13.15 -3.05 8.08
C GLY A 64 -14.30 -2.81 7.12
N THR A 65 -15.50 -2.78 7.69
CA THR A 65 -16.75 -2.51 6.98
C THR A 65 -17.56 -1.51 7.78
N ASP A 66 -18.29 -0.66 7.08
CA ASP A 66 -19.18 0.34 7.68
C ASP A 66 -20.49 0.45 6.88
N MET A 67 -21.43 1.25 7.40
CA MET A 67 -22.69 1.58 6.77
C MET A 67 -22.70 3.07 6.39
N THR A 68 -22.56 3.37 5.10
CA THR A 68 -22.60 4.73 4.55
C THR A 68 -23.84 4.89 3.69
N ASP A 69 -24.68 5.88 3.96
CA ASP A 69 -25.96 6.12 3.25
C ASP A 69 -26.87 4.89 3.13
N GLY A 70 -26.92 4.07 4.19
CA GLY A 70 -27.71 2.84 4.22
C GLY A 70 -27.15 1.71 3.37
N LYS A 71 -25.97 1.87 2.77
CA LYS A 71 -25.24 0.86 2.03
C LYS A 71 -24.06 0.36 2.84
N LYS A 72 -23.85 -0.95 2.79
CA LYS A 72 -22.63 -1.55 3.33
C LYS A 72 -21.46 -1.20 2.43
N VAL A 73 -20.43 -0.62 3.01
CA VAL A 73 -19.15 -0.32 2.35
C VAL A 73 -18.03 -1.05 3.06
N THR A 74 -17.02 -1.45 2.30
CA THR A 74 -15.79 -2.05 2.84
C THR A 74 -14.66 -1.07 2.69
N ILE A 75 -13.94 -0.83 3.79
CA ILE A 75 -12.92 0.20 3.91
C ILE A 75 -11.54 -0.43 3.74
N TYR A 76 -10.75 0.14 2.84
CA TYR A 76 -9.37 -0.23 2.59
C TYR A 76 -8.44 0.96 2.76
N HIS A 77 -7.23 0.69 3.23
CA HIS A 77 -6.13 1.64 3.16
C HIS A 77 -5.19 1.25 2.03
N LEU A 78 -4.89 2.20 1.15
CA LEU A 78 -3.78 2.12 0.21
C LEU A 78 -2.57 2.85 0.80
N VAL A 79 -1.59 2.10 1.29
CA VAL A 79 -0.41 2.63 1.97
C VAL A 79 0.57 3.23 0.95
N LYS A 80 0.91 4.51 1.12
CA LYS A 80 1.91 5.25 0.32
C LYS A 80 3.28 5.24 0.97
N ASP A 81 3.32 5.37 2.29
CA ASP A 81 4.55 5.32 3.08
C ASP A 81 4.39 4.30 4.23
N PRO A 82 5.01 3.11 4.12
CA PRO A 82 4.88 2.09 5.16
C PRO A 82 5.65 2.47 6.43
N GLU A 83 6.74 3.23 6.31
CA GLU A 83 7.62 3.59 7.43
C GLU A 83 6.90 4.55 8.39
N VAL A 84 5.98 5.35 7.86
CA VAL A 84 5.09 6.21 8.65
C VAL A 84 3.82 5.48 9.07
N TYR A 85 3.20 4.72 8.16
CA TYR A 85 1.92 4.07 8.39
C TYR A 85 1.98 2.96 9.45
N GLN A 86 3.00 2.10 9.39
CA GLN A 86 3.06 0.89 10.21
C GLN A 86 3.24 1.21 11.71
N PRO A 87 4.21 2.05 12.12
CA PRO A 87 4.34 2.41 13.53
C PRO A 87 3.10 3.10 14.09
N TYR A 88 2.41 3.89 13.27
CA TYR A 88 1.14 4.50 13.67
C TYR A 88 0.05 3.47 13.91
N MET A 89 -0.14 2.50 13.02
CA MET A 89 -1.10 1.41 13.23
C MET A 89 -0.77 0.58 14.48
N GLU A 90 0.51 0.31 14.73
CA GLU A 90 0.98 -0.39 15.92
C GLU A 90 0.71 0.42 17.20
N SER A 91 0.75 1.75 17.15
CA SER A 91 0.44 2.59 18.32
C SER A 91 -1.00 2.41 18.84
N PHE A 92 -1.98 2.10 17.97
CA PHE A 92 -3.36 1.80 18.41
C PHE A 92 -3.54 0.39 18.95
N SER A 93 -2.57 -0.50 18.72
CA SER A 93 -2.61 -1.88 19.23
C SER A 93 -2.11 -1.99 20.68
N HIS A 94 -1.49 -0.93 21.21
CA HIS A 94 -1.04 -0.85 22.60
C HIS A 94 -2.10 -0.15 23.48
N GLU A 95 -2.26 -0.59 24.72
CA GLU A 95 -3.31 -0.09 25.65
C GLU A 95 -3.16 1.39 26.04
N VAL A 96 -2.00 2.01 25.76
CA VAL A 96 -1.76 3.42 26.03
C VAL A 96 -2.35 4.25 24.88
N LYS A 97 -3.43 4.99 25.15
CA LYS A 97 -3.98 5.97 24.21
C LYS A 97 -2.89 6.98 23.84
N HIS A 98 -2.33 6.84 22.65
CA HIS A 98 -1.51 7.88 22.05
C HIS A 98 -2.42 8.95 21.46
N GLU A 99 -2.23 10.20 21.88
CA GLU A 99 -2.83 11.33 21.17
C GLU A 99 -2.26 11.34 19.73
N ILE A 100 -3.13 11.62 18.75
CA ILE A 100 -2.74 11.78 17.35
C ILE A 100 -1.83 13.01 17.27
N THR A 101 -0.53 12.78 17.41
CA THR A 101 0.49 13.84 17.52
C THR A 101 1.13 14.16 16.18
N ASN A 102 0.88 13.35 15.16
CA ASN A 102 1.48 13.53 13.84
C ASN A 102 0.44 13.44 12.71
N MET A 103 0.03 14.60 12.19
CA MET A 103 -0.89 14.70 11.06
C MET A 103 -0.31 14.18 9.74
N GLU A 104 1.02 14.04 9.62
CA GLU A 104 1.66 13.50 8.41
C GLU A 104 1.29 12.04 8.16
N VAL A 105 0.85 11.33 9.20
CA VAL A 105 0.35 9.96 9.09
C VAL A 105 -0.84 9.87 8.15
N PHE A 106 -1.75 10.85 8.13
CA PHE A 106 -2.90 10.83 7.21
C PHE A 106 -2.47 10.95 5.74
N LYS A 107 -1.27 11.48 5.48
CA LYS A 107 -0.69 11.51 4.14
C LYS A 107 -0.04 10.18 3.75
N SER A 108 0.28 9.32 4.73
CA SER A 108 0.94 8.03 4.50
C SER A 108 0.05 6.98 3.86
N TYR A 109 -1.26 7.23 3.72
CA TYR A 109 -2.20 6.33 3.03
C TYR A 109 -3.35 7.10 2.37
N ASN A 110 -4.10 6.44 1.49
CA ASN A 110 -5.44 6.87 1.04
C ASN A 110 -6.47 5.89 1.57
N THR A 111 -7.67 6.38 1.87
CA THR A 111 -8.81 5.52 2.18
C THR A 111 -9.64 5.28 0.92
N ILE A 112 -9.94 4.02 0.65
CA ILE A 112 -10.76 3.58 -0.47
C ILE A 112 -11.93 2.79 0.10
N GLU A 113 -13.15 3.24 -0.19
CA GLU A 113 -14.37 2.54 0.18
C GLU A 113 -14.96 1.90 -1.07
N ILE A 114 -15.34 0.63 -0.94
CA ILE A 114 -15.94 -0.15 -2.02
C ILE A 114 -17.27 -0.70 -1.54
N ASP A 115 -18.35 -0.31 -2.21
CA ASP A 115 -19.69 -0.87 -1.93
C ASP A 115 -19.89 -2.26 -2.57
N GLU A 116 -20.96 -2.94 -2.22
CA GLU A 116 -21.28 -4.29 -2.73
C GLU A 116 -21.43 -4.34 -4.27
N ASN A 117 -21.76 -3.21 -4.91
CA ASN A 117 -21.92 -3.09 -6.36
C ASN A 117 -20.61 -2.73 -7.08
N GLY A 118 -19.51 -2.52 -6.35
CA GLY A 118 -18.22 -2.12 -6.91
C GLY A 118 -18.08 -0.62 -7.15
N ASN A 119 -18.97 0.21 -6.60
CA ASN A 119 -18.78 1.67 -6.59
C ASN A 119 -17.65 2.03 -5.62
N ILE A 120 -16.82 2.99 -6.02
CA ILE A 120 -15.64 3.38 -5.27
C ILE A 120 -15.77 4.82 -4.81
N HIS A 121 -15.44 5.04 -3.54
CA HIS A 121 -15.31 6.36 -2.95
C HIS A 121 -13.90 6.53 -2.38
N PHE A 122 -13.26 7.65 -2.72
CA PHE A 122 -11.93 8.00 -2.21
C PHE A 122 -12.08 9.04 -1.11
N GLN A 123 -11.43 8.78 0.02
CA GLN A 123 -11.23 9.77 1.07
C GLN A 123 -9.73 10.01 1.20
N SER A 124 -9.35 11.28 1.13
CA SER A 124 -7.97 11.79 1.14
C SER A 124 -7.84 12.90 2.17
#